data_AF-A0A8H7T3C5-F1
#
_entry.id   AF-A0A8H7T3C5-F1
#
_cell.length_a   1.000
_cell.length_b   1.000
_cell.length_c   1.000
_cell.angle_alpha   90.00
_cell.angle_beta   90.00
_cell.angle_gamma   90.00
#
_symmetry.space_group_name_H-M   'P 1'
#
loop_
_entity.id
_entity.type
_entity.pdbx_description
1 polymer ?
#
loop_
_entity_poly.entity_id
_entity_poly.type
_entity_poly.pdbx_seq_one_letter_code
_entity_poly.pdbx_strand_id
1 'polypeptide(L)'
;MTTPSEWRWILAVLVAINVTLPSGYFGWHLTSKIIASVHVSSNEAHWIRRARNEAYDLCYDGCNDCLDVNMIESACRLTAIVTVPNITCDASQLWTWNEEAKYPFECLTAIGDIFKEDELAWKRFWYKPLYFVALVVAACIGFLVYFVSLNLLEEFQVFEPRPPVYQAVEPPPPARPQIPARRQSSPTISTPLLAVAIILLIFPVQVQAYACTTQPAYNALFSSPDDTLYGVIHGWISSCYDETYSCGESCTSSASSGQTSCDAIYCSHQRTYKAPRYYVNDAAERVVQCGFRMVDFVPGVVDRRIPNPRIEGSLWVKVAVNRFNGTTGKGEESEVDSMVRCLYNIVQPPTW
;
A
#
# COMPACT_ATOMS: atom_id res chain seq x y z
N MET A 1 -4.23 14.20 57.87
CA MET A 1 -3.29 13.18 58.37
C MET A 1 -3.38 12.02 57.43
N THR A 2 -2.35 11.81 56.61
CA THR A 2 -2.32 10.69 55.67
C THR A 2 -2.09 9.40 56.45
N THR A 3 -2.82 8.35 56.09
CA THR A 3 -2.71 7.05 56.78
C THR A 3 -1.42 6.34 56.38
N PRO A 4 -0.87 5.43 57.21
CA PRO A 4 0.37 4.69 56.89
C PRO A 4 0.32 3.93 55.55
N SER A 5 -0.89 3.57 55.09
CA SER A 5 -1.12 2.96 53.78
C SER A 5 -0.94 3.93 52.61
N GLU A 6 -1.23 5.22 52.77
CA GLU A 6 -1.11 6.22 51.70
C GLU A 6 0.36 6.54 51.37
N TRP A 7 1.24 6.56 52.37
CA TRP A 7 2.68 6.79 52.17
C TRP A 7 3.35 5.70 51.33
N ARG A 8 2.85 4.48 51.37
CA ARG A 8 3.38 3.32 50.63
C ARG A 8 3.15 3.44 49.14
N TRP A 9 1.92 3.78 48.76
CA TRP A 9 1.58 4.04 47.37
C TRP A 9 2.40 5.21 46.81
N ILE A 10 2.59 6.26 47.60
CA ILE A 10 3.41 7.42 47.21
C ILE A 10 4.87 6.99 46.96
N LEU A 11 5.47 6.23 47.87
CA LEU A 11 6.86 5.75 47.71
C LEU A 11 7.02 4.80 46.52
N ALA A 12 6.11 3.83 46.35
CA ALA A 12 6.14 2.89 45.22
C ALA A 12 5.99 3.62 43.87
N VAL A 13 5.09 4.61 43.79
CA VAL A 13 4.93 5.45 42.60
C VAL A 13 6.19 6.28 42.33
N LEU A 14 6.80 6.89 43.35
CA LEU A 14 8.02 7.68 43.17
C LEU A 14 9.18 6.80 42.66
N VAL A 15 9.36 5.59 43.19
CA VAL A 15 10.40 4.65 42.71
C VAL A 15 10.12 4.23 41.27
N ALA A 16 8.88 3.89 40.93
CA ALA A 16 8.50 3.53 39.57
C ALA A 16 8.75 4.67 38.57
N ILE A 17 8.40 5.91 38.92
CA ILE A 17 8.65 7.10 38.08
C ILE A 17 10.16 7.32 37.87
N ASN A 18 10.97 7.20 38.93
CA ASN A 18 12.43 7.37 38.84
C ASN A 18 13.10 6.32 37.95
N VAL A 19 12.52 5.14 37.76
CA VAL A 19 13.02 4.13 36.81
C VAL A 19 12.48 4.35 35.40
N THR A 20 11.20 4.73 35.28
CA THR A 20 10.51 4.83 33.98
C THR A 20 10.97 6.04 33.15
N LEU A 21 11.20 7.20 33.78
CA LEU A 21 11.61 8.41 33.05
C LEU A 21 13.02 8.30 32.43
N PRO A 22 14.07 7.84 33.14
CA PRO A 22 15.40 7.68 32.55
C PRO A 22 15.44 6.60 31.47
N SER A 23 14.69 5.50 31.65
CA SER A 23 14.61 4.43 30.66
C SER A 23 13.89 4.88 29.39
N GLY A 24 12.82 5.67 29.51
CA GLY A 24 12.17 6.33 28.37
C GLY A 24 13.09 7.31 27.64
N TYR A 25 13.84 8.15 28.38
CA TYR A 25 14.82 9.08 27.80
C TYR A 25 15.96 8.35 27.08
N PHE A 26 16.50 7.28 27.70
CA PHE A 26 17.52 6.44 27.08
C PHE A 26 16.99 5.75 25.81
N GLY A 27 15.77 5.22 25.86
CA GLY A 27 15.09 4.64 24.71
C GLY A 27 14.95 5.62 23.55
N TRP A 28 14.50 6.85 23.81
CA TRP A 28 14.43 7.93 22.82
C TRP A 28 15.80 8.30 22.23
N HIS A 29 16.82 8.42 23.07
CA HIS A 29 18.16 8.79 22.61
C HIS A 29 18.82 7.66 21.79
N LEU A 30 18.57 6.40 22.15
CA LEU A 30 19.04 5.25 21.39
C LEU A 30 18.34 5.17 20.02
N THR A 31 17.01 5.32 19.97
CA THR A 31 16.26 5.27 18.71
C THR A 31 16.63 6.43 17.80
N SER A 32 16.81 7.64 18.32
CA SER A 32 17.25 8.79 17.52
C SER A 32 18.66 8.59 16.94
N LYS A 33 19.59 8.00 17.71
CA LYS A 33 20.92 7.60 17.18
C LYS A 33 20.83 6.52 16.12
N ILE A 34 19.99 5.50 16.31
CA ILE A 34 19.78 4.45 15.30
C ILE A 34 19.23 5.06 14.01
N ILE A 35 18.18 5.88 14.10
CA ILE A 35 17.58 6.59 12.97
C ILE A 35 18.60 7.47 12.24
N ALA A 36 19.48 8.15 12.99
CA ALA A 36 20.55 8.97 12.42
C ALA A 36 21.65 8.14 11.74
N SER A 37 21.89 6.91 12.21
CA SER A 37 22.88 5.98 11.64
C SER A 37 22.40 5.18 10.43
N VAL A 38 21.11 5.30 10.06
CA VAL A 38 20.56 4.62 8.88
C VAL A 38 21.23 5.16 7.63
N HIS A 39 21.94 4.29 6.93
CA HIS A 39 22.48 4.58 5.61
C HIS A 39 21.82 3.70 4.55
N VAL A 40 21.83 4.19 3.31
CA VAL A 40 21.52 3.40 2.11
C VAL A 40 22.83 3.16 1.34
N SER A 41 22.77 2.41 0.24
CA SER A 41 23.95 2.21 -0.62
C SER A 41 24.55 3.56 -1.02
N SER A 42 25.85 3.74 -0.81
CA SER A 42 26.57 4.93 -1.25
C SER A 42 26.96 4.87 -2.75
N ASN A 43 26.74 3.72 -3.39
CA ASN A 43 27.10 3.51 -4.79
C ASN A 43 26.14 4.27 -5.72
N GLU A 44 26.61 5.33 -6.35
CA GLU A 44 25.83 6.13 -7.31
C GLU A 44 25.32 5.31 -8.49
N ALA A 45 26.13 4.37 -9.00
CA ALA A 45 25.76 3.53 -10.13
C ALA A 45 24.56 2.62 -9.83
N HIS A 46 24.34 2.27 -8.56
CA HIS A 46 23.15 1.52 -8.14
C HIS A 46 21.88 2.36 -8.35
N TRP A 47 21.90 3.62 -7.92
CA TRP A 47 20.75 4.53 -8.00
C TRP A 47 20.46 4.97 -9.43
N ILE A 48 21.50 5.23 -10.23
CA ILE A 48 21.37 5.53 -11.65
C ILE A 48 20.73 4.35 -12.40
N ARG A 49 21.20 3.12 -12.12
CA ARG A 49 20.61 1.91 -12.71
C ARG A 49 19.15 1.74 -12.29
N ARG A 50 18.83 2.01 -11.03
CA ARG A 50 17.46 1.99 -10.52
C ARG A 50 16.59 3.05 -11.20
N ALA A 51 17.08 4.28 -11.34
CA ALA A 51 16.40 5.36 -12.05
C ALA A 51 16.10 4.99 -13.50
N ARG A 52 17.07 4.38 -14.19
CA ARG A 52 16.86 3.86 -15.54
C ARG A 52 15.74 2.82 -15.57
N ASN A 53 15.85 1.77 -14.77
CA ASN A 53 14.94 0.62 -14.87
C ASN A 53 13.53 0.92 -14.32
N GLU A 54 13.43 1.56 -13.15
CA GLU A 54 12.16 1.73 -12.41
C GLU A 54 11.42 3.03 -12.77
N ALA A 55 12.08 4.03 -13.36
CA ALA A 55 11.43 5.27 -13.80
C ALA A 55 11.40 5.37 -15.33
N TYR A 56 12.56 5.39 -15.98
CA TYR A 56 12.65 5.68 -17.40
C TYR A 56 12.19 4.54 -18.30
N ASP A 57 12.75 3.34 -18.16
CA ASP A 57 12.37 2.16 -18.95
C ASP A 57 10.90 1.83 -18.70
N LEU A 58 10.47 1.86 -17.44
CA LEU A 58 9.08 1.64 -17.08
C LEU A 58 8.14 2.69 -17.70
N CYS A 59 8.52 3.98 -17.71
CA CYS A 59 7.73 5.00 -18.38
C CYS A 59 7.76 4.90 -19.90
N TYR A 60 8.89 4.53 -20.50
CA TYR A 60 9.10 4.58 -21.94
C TYR A 60 8.64 3.29 -22.61
N ASP A 61 9.22 2.17 -22.21
CA ASP A 61 8.93 0.83 -22.74
C ASP A 61 7.64 0.25 -22.14
N GLY A 62 7.17 0.83 -21.02
CA GLY A 62 5.97 0.39 -20.34
C GLY A 62 6.22 -0.91 -19.58
N CYS A 63 5.22 -1.77 -19.57
CA CYS A 63 5.34 -3.13 -19.07
C CYS A 63 4.92 -4.14 -20.15
N ASN A 64 5.41 -5.37 -20.03
CA ASN A 64 4.89 -6.50 -20.79
C ASN A 64 3.79 -7.17 -19.97
N ASP A 65 2.56 -6.99 -20.43
CA ASP A 65 1.36 -7.64 -19.93
C ASP A 65 1.11 -7.48 -18.41
N CYS A 66 1.51 -6.34 -17.84
CA CYS A 66 1.31 -6.10 -16.41
C CYS A 66 -0.14 -5.72 -16.08
N LEU A 67 -0.57 -6.12 -14.89
CA LEU A 67 -1.88 -5.74 -14.33
C LEU A 67 -1.87 -4.32 -13.73
N ASP A 68 -0.73 -3.89 -13.19
CA ASP A 68 -0.60 -2.61 -12.52
C ASP A 68 -0.16 -1.53 -13.50
N VAL A 69 -1.10 -1.04 -14.30
CA VAL A 69 -0.84 0.05 -15.25
C VAL A 69 -0.49 1.36 -14.54
N ASN A 70 -0.95 1.55 -13.28
CA ASN A 70 -0.70 2.77 -12.52
C ASN A 70 0.79 2.95 -12.20
N MET A 71 1.57 1.87 -12.17
CA MET A 71 3.02 1.95 -12.00
C MET A 71 3.70 2.69 -13.16
N ILE A 72 3.20 2.54 -14.39
CA ILE A 72 3.72 3.22 -15.59
C ILE A 72 3.43 4.71 -15.49
N GLU A 73 2.19 5.08 -15.14
CA GLU A 73 1.81 6.49 -14.97
C GLU A 73 2.61 7.16 -13.85
N SER A 74 2.82 6.45 -12.74
CA SER A 74 3.64 6.93 -11.61
C SER A 74 5.10 7.12 -12.00
N ALA A 75 5.66 6.19 -12.76
CA ALA A 75 7.02 6.28 -13.30
C ALA A 75 7.17 7.47 -14.25
N CYS A 76 6.23 7.67 -15.18
CA CYS A 76 6.24 8.82 -16.08
C CYS A 76 6.13 10.14 -15.33
N ARG A 77 5.22 10.22 -14.35
CA ARG A 77 5.08 11.40 -13.49
C ARG A 77 6.39 11.70 -12.75
N LEU A 78 7.06 10.68 -12.21
CA LEU A 78 8.34 10.85 -11.53
C LEU A 78 9.40 11.48 -12.45
N THR A 79 9.44 11.09 -13.73
CA THR A 79 10.36 11.69 -14.71
C THR A 79 9.98 13.13 -15.06
N ALA A 80 8.68 13.45 -15.13
CA ALA A 80 8.18 14.77 -15.51
C ALA A 80 8.35 15.84 -14.42
N ILE A 81 8.29 15.46 -13.13
CA ILE A 81 8.46 16.41 -12.02
C ILE A 81 9.92 16.85 -11.80
N VAL A 82 10.89 16.10 -12.35
CA VAL A 82 12.31 16.41 -12.21
C VAL A 82 12.69 17.52 -13.18
N THR A 83 13.20 18.62 -12.61
CA THR A 83 13.61 19.79 -13.37
C THR A 83 15.13 19.93 -13.33
N VAL A 84 15.78 19.71 -14.47
CA VAL A 84 17.21 19.96 -14.66
C VAL A 84 17.36 21.16 -15.61
N PRO A 85 18.19 22.17 -15.30
CA PRO A 85 18.35 23.35 -16.15
C PRO A 85 18.74 22.98 -17.58
N ASN A 86 17.99 23.49 -18.57
CA ASN A 86 18.22 23.28 -20.01
C ASN A 86 18.14 21.83 -20.50
N ILE A 87 17.60 20.89 -19.71
CA ILE A 87 17.47 19.47 -20.09
C ILE A 87 16.04 19.01 -19.80
N THR A 88 15.37 18.42 -20.80
CA THR A 88 14.05 17.79 -20.62
C THR A 88 14.23 16.39 -20.04
N CYS A 89 13.76 16.16 -18.82
CA CYS A 89 13.79 14.85 -18.16
C CYS A 89 12.48 14.06 -18.31
N ASP A 90 11.42 14.66 -18.85
CA ASP A 90 10.13 13.99 -19.05
C ASP A 90 10.25 12.87 -20.09
N ALA A 91 10.24 11.61 -19.62
CA ALA A 91 10.38 10.44 -20.47
C ALA A 91 9.25 10.30 -21.50
N SER A 92 8.07 10.89 -21.24
CA SER A 92 6.97 10.91 -22.21
C SER A 92 7.23 11.87 -23.39
N GLN A 93 8.25 12.72 -23.27
CA GLN A 93 8.68 13.68 -24.29
C GLN A 93 10.03 13.32 -24.93
N LEU A 94 10.69 12.25 -24.48
CA LEU A 94 12.01 11.84 -24.96
C LEU A 94 11.92 10.87 -26.14
N TRP A 95 11.45 11.34 -27.30
CA TRP A 95 11.23 10.52 -28.50
C TRP A 95 12.53 10.20 -29.27
N THR A 96 13.43 9.42 -28.66
CA THR A 96 14.74 9.10 -29.25
C THR A 96 14.99 7.60 -29.38
N TRP A 97 15.83 7.24 -30.35
CA TRP A 97 16.10 5.85 -30.73
C TRP A 97 17.41 5.31 -30.17
N ASN A 98 18.31 6.22 -29.78
CA ASN A 98 19.64 5.86 -29.35
C ASN A 98 19.56 5.43 -27.89
N GLU A 99 19.64 4.13 -27.61
CA GLU A 99 19.59 3.59 -26.24
C GLU A 99 20.63 4.21 -25.30
N GLU A 100 21.79 4.61 -25.83
CA GLU A 100 22.86 5.23 -25.05
C GLU A 100 22.59 6.70 -24.75
N ALA A 101 21.87 7.39 -25.65
CA ALA A 101 21.46 8.78 -25.47
C ALA A 101 19.98 8.93 -25.05
N LYS A 102 19.30 7.82 -24.77
CA LYS A 102 17.85 7.75 -24.53
C LYS A 102 17.46 8.58 -23.31
N TYR A 103 18.33 8.57 -22.30
CA TYR A 103 18.13 9.26 -21.03
C TYR A 103 19.38 10.08 -20.68
N PRO A 104 19.27 11.41 -20.55
CA PRO A 104 20.36 12.26 -20.10
C PRO A 104 20.89 11.80 -18.73
N PHE A 105 22.21 11.78 -18.57
CA PHE A 105 22.84 11.30 -17.34
C PHE A 105 22.44 12.14 -16.13
N GLU A 106 22.35 13.45 -16.31
CA GLU A 106 21.95 14.43 -15.29
C GLU A 106 20.54 14.13 -14.76
N CYS A 107 19.62 13.74 -15.64
CA CYS A 107 18.27 13.38 -15.25
C CYS A 107 18.22 12.03 -14.51
N LEU A 108 19.06 11.06 -14.89
CA LEU A 108 19.17 9.79 -14.19
C LEU A 108 19.74 9.97 -12.77
N THR A 109 20.74 10.83 -12.61
CA THR A 109 21.30 11.16 -11.28
C THR A 109 20.24 11.84 -10.42
N ALA A 110 19.50 12.83 -10.96
CA ALA A 110 18.46 13.54 -10.22
C ALA A 110 17.33 12.60 -9.74
N ILE A 111 16.84 11.69 -10.58
CA ILE A 111 15.86 10.67 -10.14
C ILE A 111 16.50 9.66 -9.17
N GLY A 112 17.76 9.31 -9.38
CA GLY A 112 18.51 8.43 -8.49
C GLY A 112 18.59 8.97 -7.06
N ASP A 113 18.79 10.29 -6.91
CA ASP A 113 18.78 10.97 -5.62
C ASP A 113 17.40 10.94 -4.97
N ILE A 114 16.31 11.10 -5.73
CA ILE A 114 14.94 10.93 -5.21
C ILE A 114 14.74 9.50 -4.67
N PHE A 115 15.12 8.47 -5.44
CA PHE A 115 15.00 7.08 -4.97
C PHE A 115 15.83 6.80 -3.72
N LYS A 116 17.02 7.40 -3.63
CA LYS A 116 17.91 7.29 -2.48
C LYS A 116 17.28 7.95 -1.24
N GLU A 117 16.70 9.13 -1.39
CA GLU A 117 15.99 9.85 -0.33
C GLU A 117 14.74 9.10 0.13
N ASP A 118 13.95 8.55 -0.79
CA ASP A 118 12.76 7.77 -0.49
C ASP A 118 13.11 6.48 0.26
N GLU A 119 14.17 5.77 -0.14
CA GLU A 119 14.60 4.57 0.58
C GLU A 119 15.12 4.90 1.99
N LEU A 120 15.82 6.04 2.15
CA LEU A 120 16.21 6.56 3.46
C LEU A 120 14.98 6.91 4.31
N ALA A 121 14.00 7.58 3.74
CA ALA A 121 12.76 7.96 4.41
C ALA A 121 11.96 6.72 4.84
N TRP A 122 11.86 5.72 3.96
CA TRP A 122 11.20 4.45 4.23
C TRP A 122 11.88 3.68 5.35
N LYS A 123 13.21 3.55 5.33
CA LYS A 123 13.95 2.92 6.43
C LYS A 123 13.72 3.68 7.74
N ARG A 124 13.86 5.01 7.74
CA ARG A 124 13.60 5.85 8.93
C ARG A 124 12.16 5.68 9.45
N PHE A 125 11.18 5.55 8.55
CA PHE A 125 9.78 5.31 8.91
C PHE A 125 9.61 3.99 9.68
N TRP A 126 10.20 2.89 9.21
CA TRP A 126 10.16 1.59 9.90
C TRP A 126 10.92 1.54 11.22
N TYR A 127 11.85 2.47 11.46
CA TYR A 127 12.51 2.60 12.76
C TYR A 127 11.71 3.45 13.78
N LYS A 128 10.74 4.26 13.34
CA LYS A 128 9.83 4.99 14.27
C LYS A 128 9.06 4.07 15.23
N PRO A 129 8.49 2.90 14.83
CA PRO A 129 7.83 2.01 15.76
C PRO A 129 8.74 1.43 16.86
N LEU A 130 10.07 1.40 16.69
CA LEU A 130 10.97 1.00 17.79
C LEU A 130 10.87 1.94 19.00
N TYR A 131 10.49 3.20 18.80
CA TYR A 131 10.21 4.10 19.92
C TYR A 131 9.03 3.61 20.74
N PHE A 132 7.95 3.18 20.09
CA PHE A 132 6.80 2.60 20.80
C PHE A 132 7.19 1.32 21.53
N VAL A 133 8.01 0.46 20.93
CA VAL A 133 8.54 -0.74 21.60
C VAL A 133 9.37 -0.35 22.84
N ALA A 134 10.25 0.64 22.73
CA ALA A 134 11.07 1.12 23.86
C ALA A 134 10.21 1.70 24.99
N LEU A 135 9.15 2.46 24.67
CA LEU A 135 8.20 2.96 25.66
C LEU A 135 7.42 1.85 26.36
N VAL A 136 6.96 0.84 25.61
CA VAL A 136 6.26 -0.32 26.19
C VAL A 136 7.20 -1.08 27.13
N VAL A 137 8.45 -1.31 26.73
CA VAL A 137 9.45 -1.97 27.59
C VAL A 137 9.71 -1.15 28.86
N ALA A 138 9.89 0.17 28.75
CA ALA A 138 10.06 1.05 29.91
C ALA A 138 8.84 0.99 30.86
N ALA A 139 7.62 1.01 30.32
CA ALA A 139 6.40 0.87 31.09
C ALA A 139 6.30 -0.50 31.79
N CYS A 140 6.66 -1.60 31.11
CA CYS A 140 6.70 -2.94 31.70
C CYS A 140 7.73 -3.03 32.85
N ILE A 141 8.92 -2.43 32.68
CA ILE A 141 9.93 -2.36 33.74
C ILE A 141 9.42 -1.53 34.92
N GLY A 142 8.82 -0.37 34.67
CA GLY A 142 8.21 0.46 35.72
C GLY A 142 7.12 -0.27 36.49
N PHE A 143 6.25 -1.01 35.79
CA PHE A 143 5.21 -1.84 36.40
C PHE A 143 5.79 -3.00 37.23
N LEU A 144 6.82 -3.68 36.74
CA LEU A 144 7.52 -4.72 37.50
C LEU A 144 8.17 -4.17 38.78
N VAL A 145 8.87 -3.04 38.69
CA VAL A 145 9.50 -2.38 39.85
C VAL A 145 8.45 -1.97 40.87
N TYR A 146 7.34 -1.39 40.41
CA TYR A 146 6.20 -1.05 41.24
C TYR A 146 5.67 -2.27 41.99
N PHE A 147 5.38 -3.36 41.28
CA PHE A 147 4.85 -4.60 41.87
C PHE A 147 5.82 -5.19 42.90
N VAL A 148 7.12 -5.28 42.58
CA VAL A 148 8.15 -5.78 43.50
C VAL A 148 8.27 -4.89 44.74
N SER A 149 8.22 -3.55 44.58
CA SER A 149 8.31 -2.62 45.71
C SER A 149 7.15 -2.75 46.69
N LEU A 150 5.93 -3.01 46.19
CA LEU A 150 4.76 -3.25 47.05
C LEU A 150 4.92 -4.53 47.86
N ASN A 151 5.33 -5.64 47.22
CA ASN A 151 5.56 -6.91 47.91
C ASN A 151 6.64 -6.79 49.00
N LEU A 152 7.74 -6.07 48.72
CA LEU A 152 8.79 -5.81 49.72
C LEU A 152 8.29 -4.98 50.90
N LEU A 153 7.50 -3.93 50.64
CA LEU A 153 6.95 -3.06 51.70
C LEU A 153 5.90 -3.77 52.58
N GLU A 154 5.21 -4.78 52.04
CA GLU A 154 4.33 -5.65 52.83
C GLU A 154 5.14 -6.56 53.76
N GLU A 155 6.25 -7.13 53.29
CA GLU A 155 7.09 -8.03 54.09
C GLU A 155 7.75 -7.32 55.28
N PHE A 156 8.07 -6.03 55.16
CA PHE A 156 8.59 -5.22 56.28
C PHE A 156 7.54 -4.89 57.38
N GLN A 157 6.24 -5.21 57.20
CA GLN A 157 5.22 -5.01 58.27
C GLN A 157 5.18 -6.07 59.36
N VAL A 158 5.98 -7.13 59.25
CA VAL A 158 6.08 -8.13 60.32
C VAL A 158 6.61 -7.52 61.64
N PHE A 159 7.12 -6.29 61.61
CA PHE A 159 7.60 -5.55 62.78
C PHE A 159 6.63 -4.51 63.37
N GLU A 160 5.40 -4.39 62.88
CA GLU A 160 4.43 -3.48 63.51
C GLU A 160 3.96 -4.13 64.83
N PRO A 161 4.30 -3.54 66.00
CA PRO A 161 3.96 -4.14 67.28
C PRO A 161 2.44 -4.22 67.37
N ARG A 162 1.91 -5.45 67.46
CA ARG A 162 0.48 -5.67 67.72
C ARG A 162 0.08 -4.74 68.86
N PRO A 163 -0.93 -3.87 68.69
CA PRO A 163 -1.45 -3.14 69.83
C PRO A 163 -1.84 -4.18 70.88
N PRO A 164 -1.46 -3.99 72.16
CA PRO A 164 -1.84 -4.92 73.21
C PRO A 164 -3.35 -5.04 73.18
N VAL A 165 -3.83 -6.27 73.02
CA VAL A 165 -5.26 -6.58 73.03
C VAL A 165 -5.78 -6.22 74.42
N TYR A 166 -6.33 -5.02 74.57
CA TYR A 166 -7.19 -4.72 75.71
C TYR A 166 -8.47 -5.52 75.52
N GLN A 167 -8.59 -6.63 76.24
CA GLN A 167 -9.85 -7.34 76.43
C GLN A 167 -10.81 -6.43 77.20
N ALA A 168 -11.58 -5.62 76.47
CA ALA A 168 -12.79 -5.03 77.01
C ALA A 168 -13.87 -6.13 77.07
N VAL A 169 -14.30 -6.47 78.28
CA VAL A 169 -15.48 -7.30 78.51
C VAL A 169 -16.71 -6.49 78.06
N GLU A 170 -17.31 -6.86 76.94
CA GLU A 170 -18.55 -6.25 76.45
C GLU A 170 -19.77 -6.78 77.23
N PRO A 171 -20.63 -5.87 77.75
CA PRO A 171 -21.99 -6.24 78.18
C PRO A 171 -22.89 -6.48 76.96
N PRO A 172 -23.93 -7.34 77.08
CA PRO A 172 -24.73 -7.78 75.94
C PRO A 172 -25.59 -6.65 75.36
N PRO A 173 -25.49 -6.35 74.05
CA PRO A 173 -26.39 -5.41 73.41
C PRO A 173 -27.72 -6.08 72.98
N PRO A 174 -28.85 -5.36 73.08
CA PRO A 174 -30.19 -5.84 72.72
C PRO A 174 -30.37 -6.01 71.21
N ALA A 175 -31.28 -6.92 70.87
CA ALA A 175 -31.68 -7.29 69.52
C ALA A 175 -31.96 -6.07 68.62
N ARG A 176 -31.23 -5.97 67.50
CA ARG A 176 -31.52 -5.02 66.41
C ARG A 176 -32.09 -5.73 65.18
N PRO A 177 -33.00 -5.06 64.43
CA PRO A 177 -33.73 -5.65 63.32
C PRO A 177 -32.82 -5.93 62.12
N GLN A 178 -33.07 -7.08 61.47
CA GLN A 178 -32.43 -7.46 60.21
C GLN A 178 -32.94 -6.56 59.07
N ILE A 179 -32.06 -5.70 58.54
CA ILE A 179 -32.28 -5.02 57.27
C ILE A 179 -31.64 -5.90 56.19
N PRO A 180 -32.39 -6.39 55.19
CA PRO A 180 -31.83 -7.25 54.16
C PRO A 180 -30.81 -6.50 53.29
N ALA A 181 -29.64 -7.11 53.13
CA ALA A 181 -28.55 -6.62 52.32
C ALA A 181 -28.99 -6.47 50.85
N ARG A 182 -29.09 -5.21 50.41
CA ARG A 182 -29.25 -4.85 49.00
C ARG A 182 -27.95 -5.19 48.27
N ARG A 183 -27.94 -6.36 47.59
CA ARG A 183 -26.90 -6.73 46.61
C ARG A 183 -26.78 -5.63 45.56
N GLN A 184 -25.71 -4.85 45.63
CA GLN A 184 -25.26 -4.02 44.52
C GLN A 184 -24.61 -4.95 43.48
N SER A 185 -25.42 -5.42 42.54
CA SER A 185 -24.93 -6.01 41.29
C SER A 185 -24.33 -4.89 40.45
N SER A 186 -23.02 -4.85 40.32
CA SER A 186 -22.33 -4.08 39.29
C SER A 186 -22.77 -4.59 37.91
N PRO A 187 -23.26 -3.71 37.01
CA PRO A 187 -23.61 -4.13 35.66
C PRO A 187 -22.33 -4.35 34.84
N THR A 188 -22.04 -5.60 34.51
CA THR A 188 -21.12 -5.97 33.43
C THR A 188 -21.76 -5.63 32.09
N ILE A 189 -21.50 -4.43 31.59
CA ILE A 189 -21.83 -4.05 30.23
C ILE A 189 -20.83 -4.74 29.30
N SER A 190 -21.22 -5.91 28.80
CA SER A 190 -20.54 -6.61 27.71
C SER A 190 -21.19 -6.19 26.40
N THR A 191 -20.62 -5.18 25.74
CA THR A 191 -21.03 -4.82 24.37
C THR A 191 -19.84 -4.57 23.47
N PRO A 192 -19.17 -5.62 22.96
CA PRO A 192 -18.32 -5.52 21.77
C PRO A 192 -19.07 -5.88 20.47
N LEU A 193 -20.34 -6.29 20.50
CA LEU A 193 -21.03 -6.83 19.31
C LEU A 193 -21.76 -5.80 18.44
N LEU A 194 -22.10 -4.62 18.96
CA LEU A 194 -22.88 -3.63 18.21
C LEU A 194 -22.04 -2.79 17.24
N ALA A 195 -20.72 -2.68 17.47
CA ALA A 195 -19.80 -2.00 16.56
C ALA A 195 -19.49 -2.81 15.28
N VAL A 196 -19.58 -4.14 15.34
CA VAL A 196 -19.29 -5.03 14.20
C VAL A 196 -20.47 -5.06 13.21
N ALA A 197 -21.71 -4.98 13.69
CA ALA A 197 -22.91 -5.03 12.84
C ALA A 197 -23.10 -3.79 11.95
N ILE A 198 -22.57 -2.62 12.35
CA ILE A 198 -22.69 -1.37 11.57
C ILE A 198 -21.69 -1.35 10.40
N ILE A 199 -20.54 -2.04 10.50
CA ILE A 199 -19.53 -2.08 9.45
C ILE A 199 -20.00 -2.92 8.23
N LEU A 200 -20.90 -3.88 8.43
CA LEU A 200 -21.38 -4.78 7.36
C LEU A 200 -22.56 -4.23 6.55
N LEU A 201 -23.25 -3.19 7.01
CA LEU A 201 -24.44 -2.64 6.33
C LEU A 201 -24.16 -1.42 5.43
N ILE A 202 -22.92 -0.93 5.37
CA ILE A 202 -22.55 0.31 4.66
C ILE A 202 -21.93 0.05 3.27
N PHE A 203 -21.53 -1.18 2.96
CA PHE A 203 -20.96 -1.50 1.65
C PHE A 203 -21.98 -2.25 0.79
N PRO A 204 -22.73 -1.56 -0.10
CA PRO A 204 -23.37 -2.27 -1.21
C PRO A 204 -22.26 -3.02 -1.95
N VAL A 205 -22.35 -4.35 -2.00
CA VAL A 205 -21.49 -5.19 -2.83
C VAL A 205 -21.86 -4.91 -4.28
N GLN A 206 -21.44 -3.77 -4.80
CA GLN A 206 -21.40 -3.58 -6.24
C GLN A 206 -20.27 -4.48 -6.72
N VAL A 207 -20.64 -5.58 -7.38
CA VAL A 207 -19.69 -6.44 -8.09
C VAL A 207 -19.17 -5.63 -9.27
N GLN A 208 -18.23 -4.72 -9.01
CA GLN A 208 -17.51 -4.01 -10.05
C GLN A 208 -16.58 -5.00 -10.73
N ALA A 209 -16.67 -5.06 -12.05
CA ALA A 209 -15.74 -5.87 -12.82
C ALA A 209 -14.30 -5.34 -12.61
N TYR A 210 -13.35 -6.23 -12.43
CA TYR A 210 -11.94 -5.95 -12.15
C TYR A 210 -11.05 -6.43 -13.31
N ALA A 211 -9.83 -5.89 -13.41
CA ALA A 211 -8.87 -6.27 -14.44
C ALA A 211 -8.31 -7.69 -14.20
N CYS A 212 -8.25 -8.51 -15.25
CA CYS A 212 -7.80 -9.90 -15.21
C CYS A 212 -7.05 -10.30 -16.49
N THR A 213 -6.22 -11.35 -16.44
CA THR A 213 -5.38 -11.82 -17.56
C THR A 213 -5.66 -13.27 -17.96
N THR A 214 -6.87 -13.76 -17.72
CA THR A 214 -7.23 -15.16 -18.00
C THR A 214 -7.46 -15.48 -19.47
N GLN A 215 -7.61 -14.46 -20.31
CA GLN A 215 -7.76 -14.61 -21.76
C GLN A 215 -6.42 -14.39 -22.47
N PRO A 216 -6.18 -15.05 -23.62
CA PRO A 216 -4.99 -14.81 -24.41
C PRO A 216 -4.96 -13.36 -24.91
N ALA A 217 -3.74 -12.81 -25.01
CA ALA A 217 -3.54 -11.49 -25.60
C ALA A 217 -4.01 -11.45 -27.05
N TYR A 218 -4.43 -10.26 -27.50
CA TYR A 218 -4.91 -10.01 -28.85
C TYR A 218 -4.14 -8.85 -29.47
N ASN A 219 -3.73 -9.02 -30.73
CA ASN A 219 -2.99 -8.04 -31.50
C ASN A 219 -3.80 -7.59 -32.70
N ALA A 220 -3.84 -6.29 -32.95
CA ALA A 220 -4.26 -5.73 -34.23
C ALA A 220 -3.12 -4.90 -34.83
N LEU A 221 -2.84 -5.10 -36.11
CA LEU A 221 -1.74 -4.43 -36.81
C LEU A 221 -2.28 -3.26 -37.63
N PHE A 222 -1.47 -2.22 -37.78
CA PHE A 222 -1.83 -1.06 -38.57
C PHE A 222 -0.63 -0.50 -39.34
N SER A 223 -0.90 0.19 -40.44
CA SER A 223 0.11 0.84 -41.29
C SER A 223 -0.32 2.25 -41.67
N SER A 224 0.65 3.12 -41.91
CA SER A 224 0.39 4.42 -42.51
C SER A 224 0.00 4.28 -43.99
N PRO A 225 -0.68 5.28 -44.59
CA PRO A 225 -1.11 5.21 -45.98
C PRO A 225 0.03 5.00 -46.99
N ASP A 226 1.23 5.47 -46.67
CA ASP A 226 2.45 5.40 -47.47
C ASP A 226 3.32 4.16 -47.19
N ASP A 227 2.86 3.25 -46.31
CA ASP A 227 3.60 2.03 -45.92
C ASP A 227 4.99 2.30 -45.36
N THR A 228 5.19 3.39 -44.62
CA THR A 228 6.51 3.69 -44.01
C THR A 228 6.51 3.59 -42.50
N LEU A 229 5.35 3.69 -41.86
CA LEU A 229 5.14 3.58 -40.43
C LEU A 229 4.20 2.41 -40.14
N TYR A 230 4.64 1.49 -39.30
CA TYR A 230 3.91 0.29 -38.93
C TYR A 230 3.70 0.26 -37.44
N GLY A 231 2.58 -0.31 -37.01
CA GLY A 231 2.24 -0.38 -35.61
C GLY A 231 1.44 -1.61 -35.22
N VAL A 232 1.40 -1.84 -33.91
CA VAL A 232 0.63 -2.91 -33.27
C VAL A 232 -0.12 -2.32 -32.08
N ILE A 233 -1.40 -2.69 -31.98
CA ILE A 233 -2.23 -2.49 -30.81
C ILE A 233 -2.27 -3.83 -30.10
N HIS A 234 -1.64 -3.90 -28.94
CA HIS A 234 -1.52 -5.10 -28.13
C HIS A 234 -2.42 -4.98 -26.89
N GLY A 235 -3.42 -5.84 -26.77
CA GLY A 235 -4.28 -5.92 -25.58
C GLY A 235 -4.08 -7.26 -24.86
N TRP A 236 -3.88 -7.20 -23.55
CA TRP A 236 -3.68 -8.39 -22.69
C TRP A 236 -4.65 -8.44 -21.50
N ILE A 237 -5.30 -7.31 -21.17
CA ILE A 237 -6.22 -7.22 -20.04
C ILE A 237 -7.64 -7.52 -20.49
N SER A 238 -8.36 -8.24 -19.63
CA SER A 238 -9.79 -8.45 -19.69
C SER A 238 -10.48 -7.78 -18.50
N SER A 239 -11.76 -7.46 -18.64
CA SER A 239 -12.62 -7.14 -17.50
C SER A 239 -13.33 -8.40 -17.05
N CYS A 240 -13.11 -8.81 -15.80
CA CYS A 240 -13.72 -9.98 -15.19
C CYS A 240 -14.60 -9.58 -14.00
N TYR A 241 -15.50 -10.47 -13.60
CA TYR A 241 -16.22 -10.38 -12.34
C TYR A 241 -16.37 -11.77 -11.73
N ASP A 242 -16.54 -11.84 -10.42
CA ASP A 242 -16.80 -13.09 -9.74
C ASP A 242 -18.30 -13.35 -9.72
N GLU A 243 -18.72 -14.46 -10.32
CA GLU A 243 -20.09 -14.93 -10.24
C GLU A 243 -20.18 -15.96 -9.12
N THR A 244 -21.09 -15.73 -8.18
CA THR A 244 -21.37 -16.67 -7.10
C THR A 244 -22.44 -17.67 -7.52
N TYR A 245 -22.23 -18.94 -7.24
CA TYR A 245 -23.18 -20.02 -7.51
C TYR A 245 -23.23 -21.01 -6.35
N SER A 246 -24.39 -21.64 -6.13
CA SER A 246 -24.50 -22.72 -5.15
C SER A 246 -23.74 -23.95 -5.66
N CYS A 247 -22.77 -24.42 -4.88
CA CYS A 247 -21.90 -25.54 -5.24
C CYS A 247 -21.99 -26.72 -4.26
N GLY A 248 -22.85 -26.62 -3.26
CA GLY A 248 -23.07 -27.68 -2.28
C GLY A 248 -23.97 -27.22 -1.15
N GLU A 249 -24.13 -28.09 -0.14
CA GLU A 249 -24.90 -27.80 1.06
C GLU A 249 -24.11 -28.27 2.28
N SER A 250 -24.10 -27.44 3.32
CA SER A 250 -23.55 -27.80 4.63
C SER A 250 -24.71 -28.06 5.56
N CYS A 251 -24.90 -29.33 5.93
CA CYS A 251 -25.98 -29.73 6.81
C CYS A 251 -25.49 -29.93 8.25
N THR A 252 -26.25 -29.40 9.21
CA THR A 252 -26.06 -29.67 10.63
C THR A 252 -27.28 -30.39 11.18
N SER A 253 -27.06 -31.52 11.85
CA SER A 253 -28.12 -32.32 12.47
C SER A 253 -28.11 -32.11 13.97
N SER A 254 -29.23 -31.67 14.54
CA SER A 254 -29.37 -31.54 15.99
C SER A 254 -29.60 -32.91 16.62
N ALA A 255 -28.70 -33.31 17.53
CA ALA A 255 -28.78 -34.60 18.23
C ALA A 255 -30.02 -34.74 19.13
N SER A 256 -30.64 -33.62 19.54
CA SER A 256 -31.78 -33.62 20.46
C SER A 256 -33.15 -33.65 19.78
N SER A 257 -33.28 -33.13 18.56
CA SER A 257 -34.54 -33.08 17.80
C SER A 257 -34.54 -33.94 16.54
N GLY A 258 -33.38 -34.46 16.12
CA GLY A 258 -33.22 -35.17 14.84
C GLY A 258 -33.40 -34.28 13.60
N GLN A 259 -33.63 -32.98 13.79
CA GLN A 259 -33.85 -32.04 12.70
C GLN A 259 -32.51 -31.69 12.04
N THR A 260 -32.47 -31.79 10.71
CA THR A 260 -31.32 -31.43 9.89
C THR A 260 -31.61 -30.12 9.19
N SER A 261 -30.76 -29.12 9.42
CA SER A 261 -30.79 -27.83 8.73
C SER A 261 -29.62 -27.78 7.76
N CYS A 262 -29.88 -27.47 6.49
CA CYS A 262 -28.86 -27.38 5.46
C CYS A 262 -28.78 -25.94 4.96
N ASP A 263 -27.57 -25.39 4.97
CA ASP A 263 -27.27 -24.08 4.40
C ASP A 263 -26.52 -24.28 3.08
N ALA A 264 -26.89 -23.52 2.04
CA ALA A 264 -26.22 -23.57 0.75
C ALA A 264 -24.77 -23.06 0.89
N ILE A 265 -23.82 -23.82 0.37
CA ILE A 265 -22.43 -23.42 0.23
C ILE A 265 -22.30 -22.70 -1.12
N TYR A 266 -21.84 -21.46 -1.08
CA TYR A 266 -21.60 -20.65 -2.27
C TYR A 266 -20.13 -20.73 -2.68
N CYS A 267 -19.89 -21.07 -3.94
CA CYS A 267 -18.59 -20.94 -4.59
C CYS A 267 -18.60 -19.71 -5.50
N SER A 268 -17.41 -19.20 -5.83
CA SER A 268 -17.23 -18.21 -6.87
C SER A 268 -16.42 -18.78 -8.03
N HIS A 269 -16.81 -18.46 -9.26
CA HIS A 269 -15.94 -18.61 -10.42
C HIS A 269 -15.83 -17.28 -11.14
N GLN A 270 -14.66 -17.04 -11.72
CA GLN A 270 -14.40 -15.84 -12.49
C GLN A 270 -15.07 -15.93 -13.87
N ARG A 271 -15.82 -14.90 -14.27
CA ARG A 271 -16.32 -14.74 -15.64
C ARG A 271 -15.70 -13.53 -16.31
N THR A 272 -15.39 -13.66 -17.59
CA THR A 272 -14.94 -12.56 -18.43
C THR A 272 -16.14 -11.79 -18.96
N TYR A 273 -16.22 -10.50 -18.65
CA TYR A 273 -17.19 -9.56 -19.21
C TYR A 273 -16.71 -8.99 -20.55
N LYS A 274 -15.45 -8.52 -20.61
CA LYS A 274 -14.81 -8.02 -21.84
C LYS A 274 -13.46 -8.67 -22.03
N ALA A 275 -13.26 -9.31 -23.18
CA ALA A 275 -11.98 -9.90 -23.58
C ALA A 275 -11.03 -8.83 -24.17
N PRO A 276 -9.72 -9.12 -24.33
CA PRO A 276 -8.74 -8.12 -24.77
C PRO A 276 -9.06 -7.55 -26.16
N ARG A 277 -9.67 -8.36 -27.04
CA ARG A 277 -10.15 -7.93 -28.36
C ARG A 277 -11.10 -6.74 -28.31
N TYR A 278 -11.94 -6.62 -27.27
CA TYR A 278 -12.86 -5.49 -27.15
C TYR A 278 -12.09 -4.16 -27.00
N TYR A 279 -11.07 -4.16 -26.14
CA TYR A 279 -10.19 -3.01 -25.90
C TYR A 279 -9.35 -2.65 -27.12
N VAL A 280 -8.80 -3.68 -27.80
CA VAL A 280 -8.04 -3.48 -29.05
C VAL A 280 -8.89 -2.88 -30.15
N ASN A 281 -10.15 -3.31 -30.30
CA ASN A 281 -11.06 -2.73 -31.29
C ASN A 281 -11.39 -1.26 -30.98
N ASP A 282 -11.65 -0.92 -29.72
CA ASP A 282 -11.90 0.49 -29.31
C ASP A 282 -10.68 1.38 -29.60
N ALA A 283 -9.48 0.90 -29.29
CA ALA A 283 -8.25 1.61 -29.63
C ALA A 283 -8.02 1.71 -31.14
N ALA A 284 -8.36 0.66 -31.90
CA ALA A 284 -8.23 0.64 -33.36
C ALA A 284 -9.06 1.73 -34.03
N GLU A 285 -10.28 2.01 -33.55
CA GLU A 285 -11.11 3.10 -34.06
C GLU A 285 -10.40 4.46 -33.93
N ARG A 286 -9.70 4.70 -32.81
CA ARG A 286 -8.91 5.93 -32.58
C ARG A 286 -7.65 5.98 -33.44
N VAL A 287 -6.98 4.84 -33.64
CA VAL A 287 -5.82 4.73 -34.53
C VAL A 287 -6.22 5.04 -35.98
N VAL A 288 -7.38 4.58 -36.43
CA VAL A 288 -7.93 4.91 -37.76
C VAL A 288 -8.24 6.41 -37.88
N GLN A 289 -8.71 7.06 -36.82
CA GLN A 289 -8.92 8.53 -36.81
C GLN A 289 -7.60 9.31 -37.00
N CYS A 290 -6.45 8.73 -36.61
CA CYS A 290 -5.13 9.29 -36.90
C CYS A 290 -4.65 9.06 -38.35
N GLY A 291 -5.48 8.48 -39.22
CA GLY A 291 -5.18 8.26 -40.64
C GLY A 291 -4.49 6.94 -40.95
N PHE A 292 -4.35 6.04 -39.97
CA PHE A 292 -3.82 4.69 -40.20
C PHE A 292 -4.89 3.75 -40.78
N ARG A 293 -4.43 2.70 -41.43
CA ARG A 293 -5.27 1.58 -41.88
C ARG A 293 -4.92 0.31 -41.12
N MET A 294 -5.94 -0.41 -40.68
CA MET A 294 -5.77 -1.73 -40.07
C MET A 294 -5.35 -2.73 -41.16
N VAL A 295 -4.37 -3.58 -40.86
CA VAL A 295 -3.80 -4.55 -41.81
C VAL A 295 -3.61 -5.92 -41.14
N ASP A 296 -3.50 -6.96 -41.95
CA ASP A 296 -3.26 -8.32 -41.45
C ASP A 296 -1.76 -8.61 -41.22
N PHE A 297 -0.88 -7.79 -41.79
CA PHE A 297 0.57 -8.00 -41.75
C PHE A 297 1.32 -6.66 -41.80
N VAL A 298 2.44 -6.59 -41.07
CA VAL A 298 3.42 -5.51 -41.12
C VAL A 298 4.83 -6.07 -41.22
N PRO A 299 5.72 -5.46 -42.02
CA PRO A 299 7.10 -5.92 -42.11
C PRO A 299 7.95 -5.40 -40.95
N GLY A 300 8.87 -6.26 -40.46
CA GLY A 300 9.87 -5.89 -39.47
C GLY A 300 9.38 -5.95 -38.02
N VAL A 301 10.18 -5.34 -37.13
CA VAL A 301 9.93 -5.31 -35.68
C VAL A 301 9.16 -4.04 -35.32
N VAL A 302 8.11 -4.20 -34.52
CA VAL A 302 7.24 -3.12 -34.03
C VAL A 302 7.25 -3.18 -32.49
N ASP A 303 8.24 -2.55 -31.89
CA ASP A 303 8.52 -2.64 -30.45
C ASP A 303 8.55 -1.30 -29.72
N ARG A 304 8.44 -0.17 -30.45
CA ARG A 304 8.52 1.17 -29.87
C ARG A 304 7.16 1.61 -29.35
N ARG A 305 6.92 1.40 -28.06
CA ARG A 305 5.70 1.83 -27.37
C ARG A 305 5.50 3.34 -27.51
N ILE A 306 4.28 3.79 -27.80
CA ILE A 306 3.87 5.19 -27.69
C ILE A 306 3.87 5.56 -26.20
N PRO A 307 4.76 6.45 -25.71
CA PRO A 307 4.98 6.75 -24.30
C PRO A 307 3.89 7.65 -23.69
N ASN A 308 2.62 7.28 -23.84
CA ASN A 308 1.49 7.88 -23.12
C ASN A 308 0.87 6.85 -22.17
N PRO A 309 1.15 6.92 -20.84
CA PRO A 309 0.66 5.93 -19.87
C PRO A 309 -0.86 5.85 -19.77
N ARG A 310 -1.59 6.87 -20.22
CA ARG A 310 -3.05 6.87 -20.20
C ARG A 310 -3.67 6.01 -21.30
N ILE A 311 -2.90 5.66 -22.34
CA ILE A 311 -3.33 4.66 -23.34
C ILE A 311 -3.52 3.33 -22.62
N GLU A 312 -2.52 2.85 -21.89
CA GLU A 312 -2.65 1.64 -21.09
C GLU A 312 -3.71 1.82 -19.99
N GLY A 313 -3.74 2.97 -19.31
CA GLY A 313 -4.62 3.17 -18.15
C GLY A 313 -6.11 3.24 -18.50
N SER A 314 -6.44 3.84 -19.65
CA SER A 314 -7.83 4.09 -20.06
C SER A 314 -8.33 3.09 -21.10
N LEU A 315 -7.47 2.68 -22.02
CA LEU A 315 -7.85 1.77 -23.11
C LEU A 315 -7.41 0.33 -22.84
N TRP A 316 -6.57 0.07 -21.83
CA TRP A 316 -6.06 -1.27 -21.49
C TRP A 316 -5.35 -1.97 -22.65
N VAL A 317 -4.67 -1.18 -23.47
CA VAL A 317 -3.84 -1.64 -24.57
C VAL A 317 -2.50 -0.91 -24.57
N LYS A 318 -1.52 -1.51 -25.24
CA LYS A 318 -0.22 -0.93 -25.57
C LYS A 318 -0.22 -0.67 -27.06
N VAL A 319 0.02 0.57 -27.45
CA VAL A 319 0.22 0.93 -28.85
C VAL A 319 1.72 1.06 -29.08
N ALA A 320 2.25 0.32 -30.05
CA ALA A 320 3.65 0.42 -30.44
C ALA A 320 3.78 0.66 -31.94
N VAL A 321 4.88 1.29 -32.33
CA VAL A 321 5.27 1.57 -33.71
C VAL A 321 6.66 1.01 -33.97
N ASN A 322 7.03 0.82 -35.23
CA ASN A 322 8.41 0.51 -35.58
C ASN A 322 9.34 1.72 -35.38
N ARG A 323 8.75 2.92 -35.26
CA ARG A 323 9.45 4.17 -35.55
C ARG A 323 8.77 5.42 -35.03
N PHE A 324 9.49 6.35 -34.39
CA PHE A 324 8.94 7.65 -33.97
C PHE A 324 9.17 8.79 -34.96
N ASN A 325 10.33 8.79 -35.61
CA ASN A 325 10.74 9.92 -36.44
C ASN A 325 10.66 9.59 -37.93
N GLY A 326 10.24 10.57 -38.74
CA GLY A 326 10.20 10.48 -40.20
C GLY A 326 11.53 10.94 -40.83
N THR A 327 11.86 10.45 -42.03
CA THR A 327 13.01 10.98 -42.77
C THR A 327 12.76 12.42 -43.22
N THR A 328 13.22 13.40 -42.43
CA THR A 328 13.45 14.76 -42.91
C THR A 328 14.68 14.70 -43.82
N GLY A 329 14.49 14.93 -45.12
CA GLY A 329 15.50 14.67 -46.17
C GLY A 329 16.78 15.53 -46.13
N LYS A 330 17.23 16.03 -44.97
CA LYS A 330 18.36 16.98 -44.86
C LYS A 330 19.27 16.82 -43.64
N GLY A 331 19.38 15.64 -43.02
CA GLY A 331 20.46 15.36 -42.06
C GLY A 331 20.45 16.18 -40.76
N GLU A 332 19.38 16.94 -40.51
CA GLU A 332 19.11 17.64 -39.26
C GLU A 332 18.02 16.86 -38.49
N GLU A 333 18.06 16.97 -37.16
CA GLU A 333 17.24 16.25 -36.17
C GLU A 333 15.87 15.83 -36.71
N SER A 334 15.68 14.52 -36.79
CA SER A 334 14.48 13.91 -37.35
C SER A 334 13.32 14.18 -36.38
N GLU A 335 12.45 15.13 -36.72
CA GLU A 335 11.25 15.45 -35.94
C GLU A 335 10.34 14.22 -35.78
N VAL A 336 9.63 14.15 -34.66
CA VAL A 336 8.60 13.12 -34.42
C VAL A 336 7.54 13.22 -35.50
N ASP A 337 7.25 12.10 -36.15
CA ASP A 337 6.25 12.00 -37.20
C ASP A 337 4.89 12.49 -36.70
N SER A 338 4.20 13.31 -37.49
CA SER A 338 2.91 13.89 -37.10
C SER A 338 1.85 12.83 -36.83
N MET A 339 1.92 11.67 -37.51
CA MET A 339 1.04 10.54 -37.25
C MET A 339 1.34 9.89 -35.89
N VAL A 340 2.61 9.76 -35.52
CA VAL A 340 3.03 9.28 -34.19
C VAL A 340 2.55 10.24 -33.10
N ARG A 341 2.66 11.55 -33.34
CA ARG A 341 2.12 12.55 -32.41
C ARG A 341 0.59 12.47 -32.29
N CYS A 342 -0.12 12.09 -33.36
CA CYS A 342 -1.55 11.79 -33.24
C CYS A 342 -1.79 10.56 -32.36
N LEU A 343 -1.03 9.47 -32.54
CA LEU A 343 -1.13 8.27 -31.69
C LEU A 343 -0.91 8.59 -30.21
N TYR A 344 0.04 9.46 -29.89
CA TYR A 344 0.25 9.93 -28.51
C TYR A 344 -0.98 10.61 -27.93
N ASN A 345 -1.82 11.26 -28.75
CA ASN A 345 -2.97 12.05 -28.33
C ASN A 345 -4.32 11.31 -28.44
N ILE A 346 -4.35 10.01 -28.81
CA ILE A 346 -5.62 9.23 -28.89
C ILE A 346 -6.35 9.14 -27.54
N VAL A 347 -5.59 9.31 -26.45
CA VAL A 347 -6.07 9.60 -25.11
C VAL A 347 -5.37 10.87 -24.64
N GLN A 348 -6.09 11.76 -23.97
CA GLN A 348 -5.52 12.99 -23.44
C GLN A 348 -4.31 12.68 -22.55
N PRO A 349 -3.08 13.13 -22.92
CA PRO A 349 -1.89 12.90 -22.13
C PRO A 349 -2.04 13.45 -20.70
N PRO A 350 -1.30 12.89 -19.74
CA PRO A 350 -1.36 13.40 -18.39
C PRO A 350 -0.79 14.83 -18.30
N THR A 351 -1.40 15.63 -17.44
CA THR A 351 -0.94 16.99 -17.09
C THR A 351 -0.44 16.93 -15.66
N TRP A 352 0.85 17.21 -15.45
CA TRP A 352 1.52 17.10 -14.16
C TRP A 352 1.89 18.46 -13.57
#